data_AF-A0A1I0HSE3-F1
#
_entry.id   AF-A0A1I0HSE3-F1
#
_cell.length_a   1.000
_cell.length_b   1.000
_cell.length_c   1.000
_cell.angle_alpha   90.00
_cell.angle_beta   90.00
_cell.angle_gamma   90.00
#
_symmetry.space_group_name_H-M   'P 1'
#
loop_
_entity.id
_entity.type
_entity.pdbx_description
1 polymer ?
#
loop_
_entity_poly.entity_id
_entity_poly.type
_entity_poly.pdbx_seq_one_letter_code
_entity_poly.pdbx_strand_id
1 'polypeptide(L)'
;MTSGQGGQDPQQGWQPPQEQPGWQAPPQQGWQQPPPQGWQGPPQGWQDPPQGWQGQPQYGYSAAPPAPGHDFAPEAPERPTTVRVGVGAFMATLILSLIASLVQFSGLDELVAQGVAAANDPVITEDVVRAGLVVAVVLGLLVAALEALFIWFAWKGRNWARIVLVVLGGLSAVFGLAGLGTATASNGFLDSLSVISLLLTIVGVVALALRPSSEWYRAMTARRQAGLR
;
A
#
# COMPACT_ATOMS: atom_id res chain seq x y z
N MET A 1 72.68 4.99 3.32
CA MET A 1 73.52 4.11 2.47
C MET A 1 72.59 3.01 1.96
N THR A 2 72.39 2.67 0.69
CA THR A 2 72.82 3.15 -0.65
C THR A 2 71.99 2.30 -1.64
N SER A 3 71.62 2.88 -2.80
CA SER A 3 71.37 2.23 -4.11
C SER A 3 70.30 1.13 -4.24
N GLY A 4 69.37 1.11 -5.21
CA GLY A 4 69.27 1.82 -6.49
C GLY A 4 69.17 0.81 -7.66
N GLN A 5 68.15 1.01 -8.52
CA GLN A 5 68.02 0.58 -9.94
C GLN A 5 67.91 -0.93 -10.20
N GLY A 6 67.17 -1.48 -11.16
CA GLY A 6 66.44 -1.01 -12.35
C GLY A 6 66.38 -2.28 -13.25
N GLY A 7 65.21 -2.78 -13.66
CA GLY A 7 64.60 -2.46 -14.96
C GLY A 7 64.41 -3.74 -15.81
N GLN A 8 63.52 -3.62 -16.81
CA GLN A 8 63.33 -4.45 -18.02
C GLN A 8 62.22 -5.53 -18.01
N ASP A 9 61.09 -5.16 -18.63
CA ASP A 9 60.22 -6.05 -19.43
C ASP A 9 60.99 -6.59 -20.66
N PRO A 10 60.60 -7.74 -21.25
CA PRO A 10 59.65 -7.68 -22.36
C PRO A 10 58.64 -8.85 -22.44
N GLN A 11 57.42 -8.49 -22.89
CA GLN A 11 56.50 -9.22 -23.77
C GLN A 11 56.70 -10.72 -23.97
N GLN A 12 55.66 -11.53 -23.68
CA GLN A 12 55.33 -12.72 -24.48
C GLN A 12 53.90 -13.23 -24.24
N GLY A 13 53.15 -13.40 -25.33
CA GLY A 13 52.23 -14.52 -25.50
C GLY A 13 50.77 -14.34 -25.05
N TRP A 14 49.95 -13.75 -25.91
CA TRP A 14 48.51 -14.05 -25.96
C TRP A 14 48.28 -15.48 -26.48
N GLN A 15 47.58 -16.33 -25.72
CA GLN A 15 46.90 -17.53 -26.23
C GLN A 15 45.53 -17.68 -25.51
N PRO A 16 44.41 -17.86 -26.24
CA PRO A 16 43.06 -17.87 -25.67
C PRO A 16 42.67 -19.24 -25.09
N PRO A 17 41.87 -19.30 -24.00
CA PRO A 17 41.21 -20.54 -23.57
C PRO A 17 40.06 -20.93 -24.51
N GLN A 18 39.99 -22.23 -24.75
CA GLN A 18 39.14 -22.95 -25.70
C GLN A 18 37.63 -22.84 -25.43
N GLU A 19 36.89 -22.90 -26.53
CA GLU A 19 35.43 -22.82 -26.67
C GLU A 19 34.69 -23.96 -25.94
N GLN A 20 33.61 -23.61 -25.23
CA GLN A 20 32.58 -24.54 -24.75
C GLN A 20 31.37 -24.56 -25.70
N PRO A 21 30.66 -25.69 -25.84
CA PRO A 21 29.71 -25.90 -26.93
C PRO A 21 28.30 -25.39 -26.59
N GLY A 22 27.73 -24.61 -27.52
CA GLY A 22 26.36 -24.80 -28.00
C GLY A 22 25.21 -24.30 -27.12
N TRP A 23 24.81 -23.04 -27.33
CA TRP A 23 23.39 -22.67 -27.36
C TRP A 23 23.11 -21.85 -28.61
N GLN A 24 22.27 -22.41 -29.48
CA GLN A 24 21.88 -21.85 -30.77
C GLN A 24 21.02 -20.59 -30.58
N ALA A 25 21.42 -19.50 -31.22
CA ALA A 25 20.61 -18.29 -31.35
C ALA A 25 19.52 -18.49 -32.42
N PRO A 26 18.29 -17.93 -32.23
CA PRO A 26 17.24 -17.98 -33.24
C PRO A 26 17.61 -17.13 -34.48
N PRO A 27 17.25 -17.55 -35.70
CA PRO A 27 17.65 -16.86 -36.92
C PRO A 27 17.00 -15.49 -37.05
N GLN A 28 17.82 -14.46 -37.27
CA GLN A 28 17.38 -13.13 -37.66
C GLN A 28 16.80 -13.19 -39.08
N GLN A 29 15.50 -12.90 -39.22
CA GLN A 29 14.87 -12.68 -40.52
C GLN A 29 15.21 -11.28 -41.01
N GLY A 30 15.81 -11.23 -42.19
CA GLY A 30 16.34 -10.03 -42.83
C GLY A 30 15.27 -9.02 -43.21
N TRP A 31 15.67 -7.74 -43.11
CA TRP A 31 14.96 -6.59 -43.64
C TRP A 31 14.76 -6.72 -45.17
N GLN A 32 13.51 -6.89 -45.60
CA GLN A 32 13.11 -6.72 -46.99
C GLN A 32 12.47 -5.35 -47.18
N GLN A 33 12.94 -4.64 -48.21
CA GLN A 33 12.49 -3.30 -48.62
C GLN A 33 11.03 -3.33 -49.13
N PRO A 34 10.23 -2.27 -48.92
CA PRO A 34 8.85 -2.21 -49.41
C PRO A 34 8.76 -1.79 -50.89
N PRO A 35 7.84 -2.37 -51.69
CA PRO A 35 7.55 -1.89 -53.04
C PRO A 35 6.64 -0.64 -53.02
N PRO A 36 6.79 0.32 -53.98
CA PRO A 36 5.90 1.47 -54.10
C PRO A 36 4.82 1.20 -55.17
N GLN A 37 3.56 1.17 -54.77
CA GLN A 37 2.34 1.16 -55.60
C GLN A 37 1.20 1.46 -54.61
N GLY A 38 0.23 2.35 -54.78
CA GLY A 38 -0.35 3.04 -55.92
C GLY A 38 -1.78 3.40 -55.44
N TRP A 39 -2.22 4.64 -55.60
CA TRP A 39 -3.54 5.12 -55.13
C TRP A 39 -4.70 4.28 -55.66
N GLN A 40 -5.58 3.80 -54.78
CA GLN A 40 -6.96 3.40 -55.08
C GLN A 40 -7.75 3.20 -53.76
N GLY A 41 -8.72 4.07 -53.47
CA GLY A 41 -9.70 3.88 -52.38
C GLY A 41 -10.94 3.13 -52.87
N PRO A 42 -11.69 2.47 -51.95
CA PRO A 42 -13.17 2.46 -52.02
C PRO A 42 -13.83 2.42 -50.59
N PRO A 43 -15.17 2.26 -50.44
CA PRO A 43 -16.14 3.31 -50.13
C PRO A 43 -16.74 3.26 -48.70
N GLN A 44 -17.53 4.29 -48.36
CA GLN A 44 -18.34 4.42 -47.14
C GLN A 44 -19.24 3.21 -46.86
N GLY A 45 -19.27 2.76 -45.60
CA GLY A 45 -20.37 1.96 -45.05
C GLY A 45 -20.04 1.20 -43.77
N TRP A 46 -20.82 1.50 -42.71
CA TRP A 46 -21.15 0.65 -41.54
C TRP A 46 -20.33 0.76 -40.24
N GLN A 47 -20.99 1.43 -39.27
CA GLN A 47 -21.24 1.07 -37.86
C GLN A 47 -20.09 0.97 -36.83
N ASP A 48 -20.17 1.90 -35.88
CA ASP A 48 -19.58 1.83 -34.52
C ASP A 48 -19.94 0.54 -33.78
N PRO A 49 -18.95 -0.11 -33.13
CA PRO A 49 -19.19 -0.95 -31.97
C PRO A 49 -18.78 -0.25 -30.66
N PRO A 50 -19.58 -0.34 -29.58
CA PRO A 50 -19.21 0.21 -28.28
C PRO A 50 -18.12 -0.66 -27.65
N GLN A 51 -16.89 -0.15 -27.55
CA GLN A 51 -15.79 -0.88 -26.89
C GLN A 51 -15.94 -0.79 -25.37
N GLY A 52 -16.61 -1.79 -24.81
CA GLY A 52 -16.57 -2.11 -23.39
C GLY A 52 -15.16 -2.56 -22.98
N TRP A 53 -14.62 -1.91 -21.95
CA TRP A 53 -13.37 -2.32 -21.30
C TRP A 53 -13.53 -3.71 -20.67
N GLN A 54 -13.16 -4.76 -21.39
CA GLN A 54 -12.95 -6.10 -20.84
C GLN A 54 -11.45 -6.37 -20.75
N GLY A 55 -10.85 -5.96 -19.64
CA GLY A 55 -9.48 -6.34 -19.28
C GLY A 55 -9.45 -7.74 -18.67
N GLN A 56 -8.77 -8.69 -19.34
CA GLN A 56 -8.50 -10.04 -18.85
C GLN A 56 -7.70 -10.05 -17.52
N PRO A 57 -7.90 -11.07 -16.65
CA PRO A 57 -7.18 -11.17 -15.39
C PRO A 57 -5.75 -11.68 -15.59
N GLN A 58 -4.77 -10.76 -15.64
CA GLN A 58 -3.34 -11.12 -15.65
C GLN A 58 -2.83 -11.19 -14.20
N TYR A 59 -2.74 -12.41 -13.67
CA TYR A 59 -2.09 -12.74 -12.40
C TYR A 59 -0.57 -12.79 -12.60
N GLY A 60 0.18 -12.04 -11.78
CA GLY A 60 1.56 -12.41 -11.44
C GLY A 60 2.71 -11.81 -12.23
N TYR A 61 2.53 -10.73 -13.02
CA TYR A 61 3.68 -10.03 -13.64
C TYR A 61 3.68 -8.54 -13.32
N SER A 62 4.85 -8.02 -12.97
CA SER A 62 5.19 -6.60 -12.94
C SER A 62 4.70 -5.94 -14.23
N ALA A 63 3.90 -4.88 -14.10
CA ALA A 63 3.28 -4.19 -15.23
C ALA A 63 4.35 -3.81 -16.26
N ALA A 64 4.21 -4.35 -17.47
CA ALA A 64 5.06 -3.98 -18.58
C ALA A 64 4.95 -2.46 -18.83
N PRO A 65 6.04 -1.79 -19.27
CA PRO A 65 5.99 -0.39 -19.66
C PRO A 65 4.83 -0.17 -20.65
N PRO A 66 4.03 0.89 -20.51
CA PRO A 66 2.92 1.17 -21.42
C PRO A 66 3.43 1.19 -22.86
N ALA A 67 2.73 0.48 -23.76
CA ALA A 67 3.03 0.52 -25.17
C ALA A 67 2.92 1.98 -25.69
N PRO A 68 3.83 2.45 -26.55
CA PRO A 68 3.73 3.80 -27.13
C PRO A 68 2.39 3.94 -27.86
N GLY A 69 1.55 4.90 -27.43
CA GLY A 69 0.26 5.20 -28.06
C GLY A 69 -1.00 4.83 -27.26
N HIS A 70 -0.89 4.35 -26.01
CA HIS A 70 -2.04 4.37 -25.10
C HIS A 70 -2.23 5.78 -24.56
N ASP A 71 -3.18 6.52 -25.14
CA ASP A 71 -3.63 7.81 -24.63
C ASP A 71 -4.19 7.63 -23.21
N PHE A 72 -3.40 7.99 -22.21
CA PHE A 72 -3.94 8.19 -20.88
C PHE A 72 -4.92 9.36 -20.98
N ALA A 73 -6.20 9.12 -20.66
CA ALA A 73 -7.14 10.20 -20.49
C ALA A 73 -6.51 11.26 -19.55
N PRO A 74 -6.43 12.54 -19.97
CA PRO A 74 -5.78 13.58 -19.18
C PRO A 74 -6.40 13.72 -17.78
N GLU A 75 -7.69 13.41 -17.65
CA GLU A 75 -8.44 13.54 -16.42
C GLU A 75 -8.27 12.34 -15.46
N ALA A 76 -8.35 12.61 -14.16
CA ALA A 76 -8.26 11.58 -13.14
C ALA A 76 -9.52 10.70 -13.17
N PRO A 77 -9.38 9.36 -13.11
CA PRO A 77 -10.54 8.48 -13.02
C PRO A 77 -11.34 8.83 -11.76
N GLU A 78 -12.66 8.91 -11.91
CA GLU A 78 -13.57 9.18 -10.81
C GLU A 78 -13.37 8.17 -9.68
N ARG A 79 -13.41 8.64 -8.42
CA ARG A 79 -13.26 7.77 -7.26
C ARG A 79 -14.50 6.87 -7.12
N PRO A 80 -14.34 5.54 -7.18
CA PRO A 80 -15.47 4.63 -7.01
C PRO A 80 -16.04 4.75 -5.59
N THR A 81 -17.32 4.42 -5.44
CA THR A 81 -18.02 4.43 -4.14
C THR A 81 -17.34 3.52 -3.13
N THR A 82 -16.78 2.39 -3.57
CA THR A 82 -16.03 1.44 -2.73
C THR A 82 -14.80 2.08 -2.06
N VAL A 83 -14.12 3.01 -2.73
CA VAL A 83 -12.99 3.76 -2.15
C VAL A 83 -13.49 4.78 -1.14
N ARG A 84 -14.56 5.50 -1.47
CA ARG A 84 -15.18 6.50 -0.57
C ARG A 84 -15.67 5.84 0.72
N VAL A 85 -16.38 4.72 0.61
CA VAL A 85 -16.86 3.93 1.75
C VAL A 85 -15.68 3.34 2.52
N GLY A 86 -14.71 2.73 1.82
CA GLY A 86 -13.57 2.09 2.47
C GLY A 86 -12.72 3.06 3.29
N VAL A 87 -12.30 4.18 2.67
CA VAL A 87 -11.53 5.22 3.38
C VAL A 87 -12.37 5.94 4.43
N GLY A 88 -13.66 6.18 4.15
CA GLY A 88 -14.59 6.77 5.11
C GLY A 88 -14.78 5.90 6.36
N ALA A 89 -14.81 4.58 6.21
CA ALA A 89 -14.91 3.65 7.33
C ALA A 89 -13.65 3.68 8.21
N PHE A 90 -12.45 3.67 7.63
CA PHE A 90 -11.21 3.86 8.39
C PHE A 90 -11.14 5.23 9.07
N MET A 91 -11.59 6.30 8.40
CA MET A 91 -11.69 7.62 9.03
C MET A 91 -12.64 7.61 10.23
N ALA A 92 -13.80 6.95 10.11
CA ALA A 92 -14.73 6.80 11.22
C ALA A 92 -14.12 6.00 12.36
N THR A 93 -13.43 4.88 12.08
CA THR A 93 -12.71 4.10 13.10
C THR A 93 -11.66 4.95 13.83
N LEU A 94 -10.87 5.75 13.11
CA LEU A 94 -9.90 6.68 13.70
C LEU A 94 -10.57 7.71 14.62
N ILE A 95 -11.70 8.28 14.20
CA ILE A 95 -12.46 9.22 15.04
C ILE A 95 -12.98 8.53 16.30
N LEU A 96 -13.52 7.32 16.17
CA LEU A 96 -14.02 6.55 17.31
C LEU A 96 -12.89 6.16 18.27
N SER A 97 -11.70 5.83 17.78
CA SER A 97 -10.56 5.51 18.65
C SER A 97 -10.11 6.73 19.46
N LEU A 98 -10.12 7.92 18.85
CA LEU A 98 -9.81 9.17 19.55
C LEU A 98 -10.86 9.51 20.60
N ILE A 99 -12.15 9.30 20.31
CA ILE A 99 -13.24 9.49 21.28
C ILE A 99 -13.08 8.48 22.44
N ALA A 100 -12.85 7.21 22.14
CA ALA A 100 -12.64 6.18 23.14
C ALA A 100 -11.43 6.49 24.03
N SER A 101 -10.33 6.97 23.43
CA SER A 101 -9.15 7.42 24.16
C SER A 101 -9.47 8.60 25.07
N LEU A 102 -10.20 9.62 24.58
CA LEU A 102 -10.60 10.77 25.40
C LEU A 102 -11.47 10.34 26.60
N VAL A 103 -12.42 9.43 26.38
CA VAL A 103 -13.28 8.89 27.44
C VAL A 103 -12.45 8.09 28.45
N GLN A 104 -11.55 7.22 27.98
CA GLN A 104 -10.65 6.46 28.83
C GLN A 104 -9.82 7.39 29.72
N PHE A 105 -9.21 8.42 29.15
CA PHE A 105 -8.33 9.35 29.87
C PHE A 105 -9.08 10.49 30.60
N SER A 106 -10.42 10.48 30.64
CA SER A 106 -11.17 11.53 31.35
C SER A 106 -11.00 11.48 32.87
N GLY A 107 -10.73 10.30 33.43
CA GLY A 107 -10.48 10.07 34.86
C GLY A 107 -9.02 9.72 35.15
N LEU A 108 -8.07 10.60 34.79
CA LEU A 108 -6.63 10.32 34.93
C LEU A 108 -6.22 9.91 36.35
N ASP A 109 -6.74 10.58 37.38
CA ASP A 109 -6.32 10.31 38.76
C ASP A 109 -6.79 8.92 39.23
N GLU A 110 -7.99 8.50 38.82
CA GLU A 110 -8.50 7.14 39.10
C GLU A 110 -7.69 6.09 38.32
N LEU A 111 -7.33 6.37 37.06
CA LEU A 111 -6.43 5.54 36.26
C LEU A 111 -5.05 5.37 36.90
N VAL A 112 -4.49 6.45 37.47
CA VAL A 112 -3.21 6.41 38.19
C VAL A 112 -3.35 5.56 39.45
N ALA A 113 -4.39 5.80 40.26
CA ALA A 113 -4.65 5.05 41.49
C ALA A 113 -4.84 3.55 41.20
N GLN A 114 -5.61 3.21 40.16
CA GLN A 114 -5.78 1.83 39.69
C GLN A 114 -4.46 1.22 39.22
N GLY A 115 -3.63 1.98 38.50
CA GLY A 115 -2.33 1.53 38.02
C GLY A 115 -1.35 1.21 39.16
N VAL A 116 -1.28 2.06 40.18
CA VAL A 116 -0.47 1.83 41.39
C VAL A 116 -0.98 0.61 42.15
N ALA A 117 -2.30 0.51 42.37
CA ALA A 117 -2.91 -0.61 43.06
C ALA A 117 -2.70 -1.94 42.32
N ALA A 118 -2.79 -1.94 40.99
CA ALA A 118 -2.56 -3.13 40.16
C ALA A 118 -1.09 -3.57 40.14
N ALA A 119 -0.15 -2.63 40.20
CA ALA A 119 1.28 -2.94 40.27
C ALA A 119 1.65 -3.65 41.58
N ASN A 120 1.02 -3.26 42.69
CA ASN A 120 1.25 -3.83 44.03
C ASN A 120 2.75 -3.90 44.41
N ASP A 121 3.51 -2.87 44.04
CA ASP A 121 4.95 -2.75 44.24
C ASP A 121 5.27 -1.33 44.74
N PRO A 122 5.96 -1.17 45.89
CA PRO A 122 6.32 0.13 46.44
C PRO A 122 7.26 0.97 45.54
N VAL A 123 7.93 0.35 44.57
CA VAL A 123 8.75 1.06 43.57
C VAL A 123 7.90 1.78 42.53
N ILE A 124 6.68 1.29 42.27
CA ILE A 124 5.75 1.86 41.30
C ILE A 124 4.91 2.93 41.99
N THR A 125 5.43 4.16 42.00
CA THR A 125 4.73 5.33 42.55
C THR A 125 3.74 5.94 41.55
N GLU A 126 2.88 6.83 42.02
CA GLU A 126 1.95 7.59 41.17
C GLU A 126 2.69 8.34 40.05
N ASP A 127 3.86 8.91 40.33
CA ASP A 127 4.68 9.62 39.35
C ASP A 127 5.17 8.69 38.23
N VAL A 128 5.57 7.46 38.58
CA VAL A 128 6.00 6.45 37.61
C VAL A 128 4.84 6.05 36.70
N VAL A 129 3.66 5.80 37.29
CA VAL A 129 2.45 5.45 36.52
C VAL A 129 2.02 6.62 35.63
N ARG A 130 2.01 7.84 36.14
CA ARG A 130 1.67 9.05 35.37
C ARG A 130 2.64 9.26 34.21
N ALA A 131 3.93 9.08 34.42
CA ALA A 131 4.93 9.13 33.35
C ALA A 131 4.66 8.05 32.29
N GLY A 132 4.35 6.81 32.72
CA GLY A 132 3.96 5.72 31.82
C GLY A 132 2.72 6.04 30.99
N LEU A 133 1.68 6.62 31.59
CA LEU A 133 0.47 7.05 30.90
C LEU A 133 0.76 8.15 29.87
N VAL A 134 1.61 9.13 30.19
CA VAL A 134 2.02 10.16 29.23
C VAL A 134 2.73 9.54 28.03
N VAL A 135 3.65 8.59 28.27
CA VAL A 135 4.33 7.85 27.19
C VAL A 135 3.31 7.07 26.33
N ALA A 136 2.34 6.40 26.97
CA ALA A 136 1.29 5.67 26.28
C ALA A 136 0.41 6.59 25.41
N VAL A 137 0.02 7.77 25.91
CA VAL A 137 -0.73 8.77 25.15
C VAL A 137 0.06 9.27 23.95
N VAL A 138 1.35 9.59 24.13
CA VAL A 138 2.21 10.06 23.03
C VAL A 138 2.34 8.99 21.96
N LEU A 139 2.61 7.74 22.34
CA LEU A 139 2.67 6.62 21.39
C LEU A 139 1.33 6.40 20.68
N GLY A 140 0.21 6.48 21.41
CA GLY A 140 -1.13 6.38 20.83
C GLY A 140 -1.41 7.48 19.79
N LEU A 141 -1.02 8.72 20.08
CA LEU A 141 -1.15 9.84 19.14
C LEU A 141 -0.26 9.67 17.91
N LEU A 142 0.96 9.13 18.06
CA LEU A 142 1.83 8.83 16.93
C LEU A 142 1.23 7.75 16.03
N VAL A 143 0.64 6.71 16.61
CA VAL A 143 -0.07 5.66 15.85
C VAL A 143 -1.29 6.24 15.14
N ALA A 144 -2.10 7.07 15.82
CA ALA A 144 -3.26 7.74 15.22
C ALA A 144 -2.84 8.68 14.07
N ALA A 145 -1.73 9.41 14.22
CA ALA A 145 -1.19 10.25 13.16
C ALA A 145 -0.70 9.43 11.95
N LEU A 146 -0.07 8.28 12.20
CA LEU A 146 0.36 7.37 11.15
C LEU A 146 -0.84 6.74 10.40
N GLU A 147 -1.90 6.37 11.12
CA GLU A 147 -3.15 5.92 10.53
C GLU A 147 -3.78 7.02 9.65
N ALA A 148 -3.88 8.25 10.16
CA ALA A 148 -4.36 9.40 9.41
C ALA A 148 -3.53 9.65 8.13
N LEU A 149 -2.21 9.47 8.20
CA LEU A 149 -1.31 9.57 7.05
C LEU A 149 -1.63 8.50 6.00
N PHE A 150 -1.83 7.25 6.41
CA PHE A 150 -2.20 6.17 5.47
C PHE A 150 -3.58 6.37 4.86
N ILE A 151 -4.56 6.80 5.66
CA ILE A 151 -5.90 7.19 5.18
C ILE A 151 -5.79 8.30 4.13
N TRP A 152 -4.98 9.33 4.40
CA TRP A 152 -4.75 10.43 3.46
C TRP A 152 -4.10 9.97 2.16
N PHE A 153 -3.06 9.13 2.23
CA PHE A 153 -2.42 8.61 1.02
C PHE A 153 -3.33 7.64 0.24
N ALA A 154 -4.14 6.84 0.92
CA ALA A 154 -5.16 6.00 0.30
C ALA A 154 -6.19 6.88 -0.44
N TRP A 155 -6.65 7.97 0.18
CA TRP A 155 -7.54 8.95 -0.46
C TRP A 155 -6.93 9.60 -1.71
N LYS A 156 -5.60 9.81 -1.73
CA LYS A 156 -4.83 10.29 -2.90
C LYS A 156 -4.54 9.19 -3.94
N GLY A 157 -5.09 7.99 -3.76
CA GLY A 157 -4.98 6.86 -4.69
C GLY A 157 -3.67 6.10 -4.63
N ARG A 158 -2.91 6.23 -3.54
CA ARG A 158 -1.62 5.56 -3.38
C ARG A 158 -1.84 4.07 -3.02
N ASN A 159 -1.49 3.17 -3.93
CA ASN A 159 -1.79 1.73 -3.77
C ASN A 159 -1.07 1.10 -2.56
N TRP A 160 0.15 1.53 -2.24
CA TRP A 160 0.86 1.01 -1.06
C TRP A 160 0.12 1.31 0.24
N ALA A 161 -0.48 2.49 0.37
CA ALA A 161 -1.20 2.90 1.58
C ALA A 161 -2.48 2.07 1.76
N ARG A 162 -3.18 1.79 0.65
CA ARG A 162 -4.30 0.83 0.65
C ARG A 162 -3.87 -0.55 1.16
N ILE A 163 -2.77 -1.10 0.65
CA ILE A 163 -2.31 -2.44 1.03
C ILE A 163 -2.02 -2.47 2.54
N VAL A 164 -1.33 -1.45 3.06
CA VAL A 164 -1.06 -1.32 4.49
C VAL A 164 -2.37 -1.27 5.31
N LEU A 165 -3.35 -0.45 4.91
CA LEU A 165 -4.65 -0.39 5.59
C LEU A 165 -5.41 -1.71 5.56
N VAL A 166 -5.39 -2.42 4.43
CA VAL A 166 -6.07 -3.72 4.29
C VAL A 166 -5.39 -4.79 5.15
N VAL A 167 -4.06 -4.82 5.19
CA VAL A 167 -3.30 -5.79 5.99
C VAL A 167 -3.45 -5.51 7.48
N LEU A 168 -3.21 -4.26 7.91
CA LEU A 168 -3.33 -3.89 9.31
C LEU A 168 -4.78 -3.96 9.79
N GLY A 169 -5.72 -3.40 9.02
CA GLY A 169 -7.14 -3.47 9.34
C GLY A 169 -7.68 -4.91 9.34
N GLY A 170 -7.22 -5.75 8.40
CA GLY A 170 -7.57 -7.16 8.36
C GLY A 170 -7.06 -7.92 9.59
N LEU A 171 -5.81 -7.67 9.97
CA LEU A 171 -5.21 -8.25 11.18
C LEU A 171 -5.93 -7.77 12.45
N SER A 172 -6.20 -6.47 12.55
CA SER A 172 -6.99 -5.88 13.65
C SER A 172 -8.39 -6.48 13.72
N ALA A 173 -9.04 -6.74 12.59
CA ALA A 173 -10.35 -7.38 12.57
C ALA A 173 -10.29 -8.83 13.09
N VAL A 174 -9.27 -9.60 12.69
CA VAL A 174 -9.07 -10.98 13.17
C VAL A 174 -8.84 -11.00 14.69
N PHE A 175 -7.94 -10.15 15.20
CA PHE A 175 -7.69 -10.07 16.64
C PHE A 175 -8.88 -9.51 17.42
N GLY A 176 -9.59 -8.52 16.86
CA GLY A 176 -10.80 -7.98 17.45
C GLY A 176 -11.89 -9.04 17.61
N LEU A 177 -12.11 -9.85 16.57
CA LEU A 177 -13.06 -10.97 16.61
C LEU A 177 -12.66 -12.04 17.64
N ALA A 178 -11.37 -12.38 17.72
CA ALA A 178 -10.87 -13.32 18.74
C ALA A 178 -11.06 -12.78 20.16
N GLY A 179 -10.90 -11.47 20.37
CA GLY A 179 -11.08 -10.80 21.65
C GLY A 179 -12.54 -10.73 22.13
N LEU A 180 -13.53 -10.80 21.23
CA LEU A 180 -14.95 -10.82 21.61
C LEU A 180 -15.31 -12.03 22.50
N GLY A 181 -14.61 -13.16 22.35
CA GLY A 181 -14.83 -14.36 23.15
C GLY A 181 -14.19 -14.33 24.55
N THR A 182 -13.30 -13.37 24.80
CA THR A 182 -12.57 -13.21 26.07
C THR A 182 -12.88 -11.89 26.77
N ALA A 183 -13.78 -11.07 26.21
CA ALA A 183 -14.16 -9.79 26.77
C ALA A 183 -14.81 -9.98 28.14
N THR A 184 -14.17 -9.44 29.18
CA THR A 184 -14.78 -9.24 30.49
C THR A 184 -15.62 -7.97 30.41
N ALA A 185 -16.85 -8.02 30.93
CA ALA A 185 -17.81 -6.92 30.80
C ALA A 185 -17.20 -5.60 31.29
N SER A 186 -17.14 -4.61 30.40
CA SER A 186 -16.64 -3.27 30.70
C SER A 186 -17.80 -2.27 30.78
N ASN A 187 -17.46 -0.98 30.78
CA ASN A 187 -18.42 0.10 30.58
C ASN A 187 -19.16 -0.11 29.26
N GLY A 188 -20.46 -0.41 29.30
CA GLY A 188 -21.25 -0.81 28.11
C GLY A 188 -21.18 0.17 26.93
N PHE A 189 -20.85 1.44 27.17
CA PHE A 189 -20.53 2.41 26.11
C PHE A 189 -19.25 2.07 25.33
N LEU A 190 -18.12 1.80 26.01
CA LEU A 190 -16.86 1.45 25.37
C LEU A 190 -16.94 0.11 24.63
N ASP A 191 -17.70 -0.85 25.18
CA ASP A 191 -17.98 -2.12 24.52
C ASP A 191 -18.73 -1.90 23.19
N SER A 192 -19.76 -1.06 23.19
CA SER A 192 -20.50 -0.73 21.97
C SER A 192 -19.63 0.00 20.93
N LEU A 193 -18.77 0.93 21.36
CA LEU A 193 -17.81 1.62 20.50
C LEU A 193 -16.81 0.64 19.88
N SER A 194 -16.33 -0.33 20.65
CA SER A 194 -15.40 -1.37 20.18
C SER A 194 -16.05 -2.23 19.08
N VAL A 195 -17.28 -2.69 19.29
CA VAL A 195 -18.03 -3.47 18.30
C VAL A 195 -18.28 -2.66 17.03
N ILE A 196 -18.69 -1.39 17.15
CA ILE A 196 -18.90 -0.51 15.98
C ILE A 196 -17.58 -0.29 15.22
N SER A 197 -16.48 -0.05 15.94
CA SER A 197 -15.15 0.14 15.35
C SER A 197 -14.68 -1.12 14.61
N LEU A 198 -14.95 -2.30 15.17
CA LEU A 198 -14.67 -3.58 14.51
C LEU A 198 -15.46 -3.73 13.20
N LEU A 199 -16.77 -3.44 13.22
CA LEU A 199 -17.61 -3.51 12.03
C LEU A 199 -17.15 -2.52 10.95
N LEU A 200 -16.84 -1.28 11.33
CA LEU A 200 -16.30 -0.27 10.42
C LEU A 200 -14.95 -0.70 9.82
N THR A 201 -14.07 -1.30 10.63
CA THR A 201 -12.80 -1.83 10.15
C THR A 201 -13.02 -2.93 9.11
N ILE A 202 -13.93 -3.87 9.36
CA ILE A 202 -14.29 -4.93 8.40
C ILE A 202 -14.85 -4.33 7.11
N VAL A 203 -15.78 -3.38 7.21
CA VAL A 203 -16.34 -2.66 6.04
C VAL A 203 -15.24 -1.95 5.26
N GLY A 204 -14.32 -1.27 5.95
CA GLY A 204 -13.17 -0.58 5.37
C GLY A 204 -12.27 -1.54 4.58
N VAL A 205 -11.88 -2.64 5.21
CA VAL A 205 -11.06 -3.70 4.61
C VAL A 205 -11.74 -4.28 3.36
N VAL A 206 -13.00 -4.71 3.48
CA VAL A 206 -13.73 -5.33 2.37
C VAL A 206 -13.91 -4.34 1.22
N ALA A 207 -14.38 -3.11 1.50
CA ALA A 207 -14.62 -2.11 0.47
C ALA A 207 -13.32 -1.71 -0.27
N LEU A 208 -12.19 -1.62 0.44
CA LEU A 208 -10.90 -1.39 -0.20
C LEU A 208 -10.37 -2.64 -0.93
N ALA A 209 -10.72 -3.85 -0.51
CA ALA A 209 -10.31 -5.09 -1.18
C ALA A 209 -11.09 -5.36 -2.48
N LEU A 210 -12.31 -4.83 -2.62
CA LEU A 210 -13.15 -5.04 -3.81
C LEU A 210 -12.47 -4.61 -5.12
N ARG A 211 -12.91 -5.24 -6.21
CA ARG A 211 -12.38 -5.04 -7.57
C ARG A 211 -12.41 -3.57 -8.04
N PRO A 212 -13.51 -2.80 -7.86
CA PRO A 212 -13.54 -1.41 -8.32
C PRO A 212 -12.49 -0.52 -7.64
N SER A 213 -12.26 -0.74 -6.34
CA SER A 213 -11.17 -0.07 -5.61
C SER A 213 -9.82 -0.44 -6.23
N SER A 214 -9.55 -1.73 -6.40
CA SER A 214 -8.29 -2.22 -6.96
C SER A 214 -7.97 -1.62 -8.33
N GLU A 215 -8.95 -1.56 -9.23
CA GLU A 215 -8.80 -1.00 -10.58
C GLU A 215 -8.48 0.50 -10.52
N TRP A 216 -9.17 1.26 -9.66
CA TRP A 216 -8.91 2.68 -9.48
C TRP A 216 -7.48 2.96 -8.96
N TYR A 217 -7.00 2.21 -7.96
CA TYR A 217 -5.62 2.36 -7.46
C TYR A 217 -4.56 1.98 -8.50
N ARG A 218 -4.82 1.00 -9.36
CA ARG A 218 -3.95 0.63 -10.48
C ARG A 218 -3.92 1.74 -11.53
N ALA A 219 -5.08 2.26 -11.93
CA ALA A 219 -5.18 3.37 -12.87
C ALA A 219 -4.45 4.62 -12.36
N MET A 220 -4.63 4.98 -11.09
CA MET A 220 -3.93 6.12 -10.49
C MET A 220 -2.41 5.91 -10.41
N THR A 221 -1.95 4.66 -10.27
CA THR A 221 -0.52 4.34 -10.30
C THR A 221 0.06 4.46 -11.70
N ALA A 222 -0.66 3.97 -12.72
CA ALA A 222 -0.26 4.11 -14.12
C ALA A 222 -0.17 5.59 -14.55
N ARG A 223 -1.14 6.42 -14.14
CA ARG A 223 -1.10 7.88 -14.42
C ARG A 223 0.15 8.55 -13.86
N ARG A 224 0.55 8.23 -12.63
CA ARG A 224 1.79 8.76 -12.02
C ARG A 224 3.05 8.29 -12.75
N GLN A 225 3.08 7.05 -13.20
CA GLN A 225 4.19 6.52 -14.00
C GLN A 225 4.30 7.22 -15.36
N ALA A 226 3.17 7.64 -15.92
CA ALA A 226 3.09 8.45 -17.14
C ALA A 226 3.40 9.95 -16.90
N GLY A 227 3.76 10.37 -15.69
CA GLY A 227 4.06 11.77 -15.35
C GLY A 227 2.83 12.66 -15.16
N LEU A 228 1.62 12.10 -15.22
CA LEU A 228 0.37 12.82 -15.00
C LEU A 228 0.07 12.87 -13.49
N ARG A 229 -0.20 14.07 -12.96
CA ARG A 229 -0.54 14.29 -11.54
C ARG A 229 -2.04 14.18 -11.27
#